data_AF-H0UP58-F1
#
_entry.id   AF-H0UP58-F1
#
_cell.length_a   1.000
_cell.length_b   1.000
_cell.length_c   1.000
_cell.angle_alpha   90.00
_cell.angle_beta   90.00
_cell.angle_gamma   90.00
#
_symmetry.space_group_name_H-M   'P 1'
#
loop_
_entity.id
_entity.type
_entity.pdbx_description
1 polymer ?
#
loop_
_entity_poly.entity_id
_entity_poly.type
_entity_poly.pdbx_seq_one_letter_code
_entity_poly.pdbx_strand_id
1 'polypeptide(L)'
;MGWPCGAFCGSVTYLGVVPAGWCGELLYSLKLPLEPRAPVEAVYPDGRRVFLGTVRLIPWKTRYPGFTASRNGSGGEVIASGANALHLLLDVEKGKGRTLSIIPSSTFVAVAGTGSSLVVEGVGGIGLFGRYAPPVGSRVYVVNRLGYRIPFRSKDLLKYGASLEIDVEAPAEDASYIRFENWEGGHVYLAVNGEECPVAVVEKPFDSSGRFLGTLYQVQGGVRANHPGVICVSTSPLGEIGGFQIVPLGHVYDHEMRKVRNMGQWMIVRGLSFERLEGTYPLFSGLIRPFDRSYGGNVGRVLCMMGDSSEWQDLPEALGVQPGVFSDVKEIKILLK
;
A
#
# COMPACT_ATOMS: atom_id res chain seq x y z
N MET A 1 42.53 22.63 42.89
CA MET A 1 42.48 21.32 43.57
C MET A 1 41.02 20.91 43.70
N GLY A 2 40.66 19.69 43.30
CA GLY A 2 39.48 18.96 43.79
C GLY A 2 38.13 19.14 43.06
N TRP A 3 37.67 18.03 42.47
CA TRP A 3 36.36 17.65 41.91
C TRP A 3 35.20 17.64 42.97
N PRO A 4 33.87 17.43 42.66
CA PRO A 4 33.32 16.41 41.73
C PRO A 4 31.96 16.63 41.00
N CYS A 5 31.69 15.67 40.09
CA CYS A 5 30.45 15.08 39.52
C CYS A 5 29.06 15.74 39.68
N GLY A 6 28.30 15.73 38.58
CA GLY A 6 26.83 15.76 38.58
C GLY A 6 26.23 15.71 37.17
N ALA A 7 25.51 14.63 36.86
CA ALA A 7 24.88 14.34 35.57
C ALA A 7 23.77 15.33 35.17
N PHE A 8 23.61 15.56 33.86
CA PHE A 8 22.34 15.99 33.27
C PHE A 8 22.10 15.18 31.98
N CYS A 9 21.45 14.03 32.16
CA CYS A 9 20.70 13.39 31.09
C CYS A 9 19.41 14.21 30.92
N GLY A 10 19.37 15.06 29.88
CA GLY A 10 18.21 15.88 29.57
C GLY A 10 17.06 15.01 29.08
N SER A 11 15.98 15.01 29.85
CA SER A 11 14.68 14.43 29.50
C SER A 11 14.15 15.03 28.20
N VAL A 12 14.14 14.23 27.12
CA VAL A 12 13.38 14.53 25.90
C VAL A 12 11.94 14.06 26.13
N THR A 13 11.06 15.01 26.36
CA THR A 13 9.61 14.80 26.38
C THR A 13 9.16 14.38 24.98
N TYR A 14 8.82 13.10 24.81
CA TYR A 14 8.08 12.58 23.66
C TYR A 14 6.66 13.14 23.68
N LEU A 15 6.49 14.33 23.12
CA LEU A 15 5.18 14.83 22.69
C LEU A 15 5.03 14.51 21.22
N GLY A 16 4.14 13.55 20.93
CA GLY A 16 3.82 13.10 19.60
C GLY A 16 3.40 14.26 18.70
N VAL A 17 4.20 14.45 17.65
CA VAL A 17 3.76 15.10 16.42
C VAL A 17 4.16 14.13 15.31
N VAL A 18 3.23 13.28 14.90
CA VAL A 18 3.30 12.68 13.56
C VAL A 18 3.19 13.87 12.60
N PRO A 19 4.16 14.11 11.71
CA PRO A 19 4.11 15.26 10.81
C PRO A 19 2.78 15.29 10.06
N ALA A 20 2.13 16.45 10.11
CA ALA A 20 0.91 16.72 9.39
C ALA A 20 1.20 16.77 7.88
N GLY A 21 0.57 15.86 7.12
CA GLY A 21 0.25 16.08 5.71
C GLY A 21 1.30 15.62 4.68
N TRP A 22 0.83 14.76 3.77
CA TRP A 22 1.43 14.51 2.47
C TRP A 22 1.46 15.80 1.62
N CYS A 23 2.65 16.38 1.48
CA CYS A 23 2.93 17.50 0.59
C CYS A 23 4.41 17.44 0.17
N GLY A 24 4.78 16.40 -0.57
CA GLY A 24 6.13 16.23 -1.10
C GLY A 24 6.29 16.80 -2.50
N GLU A 25 7.52 16.81 -3.01
CA GLU A 25 7.78 17.16 -4.41
C GLU A 25 7.10 16.16 -5.36
N LEU A 26 6.45 16.65 -6.41
CA LEU A 26 5.83 15.81 -7.43
C LEU A 26 6.91 14.99 -8.14
N LEU A 27 6.87 13.66 -8.02
CA LEU A 27 7.78 12.77 -8.74
C LEU A 27 7.33 12.57 -10.18
N TYR A 28 6.04 12.30 -10.37
CA TYR A 28 5.39 12.16 -11.68
C TYR A 28 3.87 12.16 -11.52
N SER A 29 3.16 12.51 -12.60
CA SER A 29 1.72 12.33 -12.71
C SER A 29 1.42 11.17 -13.65
N LEU A 30 0.59 10.24 -13.21
CA LEU A 30 0.03 9.20 -14.08
C LEU A 30 -1.11 9.81 -14.88
N LYS A 31 -1.03 9.76 -16.21
CA LYS A 31 -2.07 10.23 -17.11
C LYS A 31 -2.79 9.03 -17.73
N LEU A 32 -4.07 8.88 -17.41
CA LEU A 32 -4.92 7.79 -17.87
C LEU A 32 -6.10 8.33 -18.68
N PRO A 33 -6.00 8.40 -20.02
CA PRO A 33 -7.09 8.90 -20.84
C PRO A 33 -8.39 8.09 -20.67
N LEU A 34 -9.53 8.76 -20.71
CA LEU A 34 -10.85 8.13 -20.76
C LEU A 34 -11.27 7.88 -22.21
N GLU A 35 -10.35 7.33 -22.99
CA GLU A 35 -10.51 7.05 -24.42
C GLU A 35 -9.89 5.70 -24.75
N PRO A 36 -10.63 4.73 -25.33
CA PRO A 36 -10.05 3.48 -25.78
C PRO A 36 -8.91 3.69 -26.77
N ARG A 37 -7.87 2.84 -26.69
CA ARG A 37 -6.64 2.87 -27.51
C ARG A 37 -5.69 4.04 -27.23
N ALA A 38 -6.03 4.97 -26.35
CA ALA A 38 -5.12 6.03 -25.95
C ALA A 38 -4.01 5.50 -25.02
N PRO A 39 -2.80 6.10 -25.06
CA PRO A 39 -1.68 5.69 -24.22
C PRO A 39 -1.88 6.12 -22.77
N VAL A 40 -1.52 5.25 -21.84
CA VAL A 40 -1.35 5.57 -20.42
C VAL A 40 0.13 5.85 -20.18
N GLU A 41 0.44 6.96 -19.53
CA GLU A 41 1.82 7.44 -19.36
C GLU A 41 2.09 7.91 -17.93
N ALA A 42 3.31 7.72 -17.44
CA ALA A 42 3.84 8.55 -16.37
C ALA A 42 4.50 9.78 -17.00
N VAL A 43 4.15 10.96 -16.52
CA VAL A 43 4.68 12.25 -16.97
C VAL A 43 5.45 12.89 -15.83
N TYR A 44 6.75 13.10 -16.03
CA TYR A 44 7.63 13.72 -15.04
C TYR A 44 7.57 15.26 -15.13
N PRO A 45 7.96 16.01 -14.08
CA PRO A 45 8.00 17.47 -14.10
C PRO A 45 8.89 18.06 -15.21
N ASP A 46 9.93 17.34 -15.61
CA ASP A 46 10.85 17.69 -16.72
C ASP A 46 10.23 17.48 -18.12
N GLY A 47 8.98 16.99 -18.19
CA GLY A 47 8.27 16.70 -19.43
C GLY A 47 8.57 15.31 -20.01
N ARG A 48 9.50 14.55 -19.43
CA ARG A 48 9.80 13.17 -19.83
C ARG A 48 8.58 12.29 -19.62
N ARG A 49 8.36 11.34 -20.54
CA ARG A 49 7.21 10.44 -20.52
C ARG A 49 7.66 9.00 -20.54
N VAL A 50 6.96 8.15 -19.79
CA VAL A 50 7.14 6.70 -19.80
C VAL A 50 5.81 6.06 -20.15
N PHE A 51 5.80 5.28 -21.22
CA PHE A 51 4.63 4.51 -21.63
C PHE A 51 4.37 3.37 -20.64
N LEU A 52 3.12 3.26 -20.19
CA LEU A 52 2.68 2.28 -19.18
C LEU A 52 1.58 1.34 -19.68
N GLY A 53 1.24 1.41 -20.97
CA GLY A 53 0.21 0.60 -21.61
C GLY A 53 -0.82 1.44 -22.35
N THR A 54 -1.86 0.77 -22.81
CA THR A 54 -2.92 1.36 -23.63
C THR A 54 -4.27 1.10 -23.00
N VAL A 55 -5.16 2.08 -23.02
CA VAL A 55 -6.54 1.91 -22.52
C VAL A 55 -7.27 0.89 -23.39
N ARG A 56 -7.77 -0.18 -22.78
CA ARG A 56 -8.58 -1.21 -23.45
C ARG A 56 -10.06 -0.95 -23.29
N LEU A 57 -10.50 -0.59 -22.08
CA LEU A 57 -11.90 -0.31 -21.76
C LEU A 57 -11.98 0.86 -20.77
N ILE A 58 -12.99 1.70 -20.95
CA ILE A 58 -13.29 2.81 -20.04
C ILE A 58 -14.48 2.47 -19.13
N PRO A 59 -14.52 3.00 -17.90
CA PRO A 59 -15.64 2.77 -17.00
C PRO A 59 -16.85 3.64 -17.40
N TRP A 60 -18.06 3.09 -17.22
CA TRP A 60 -19.33 3.81 -17.41
C TRP A 60 -20.14 3.95 -16.12
N LYS A 61 -19.67 3.35 -15.02
CA LYS A 61 -20.23 3.52 -13.67
C LYS A 61 -19.14 3.42 -12.62
N THR A 62 -19.54 3.57 -11.36
CA THR A 62 -18.69 3.37 -10.18
C THR A 62 -19.23 2.20 -9.36
N ARG A 63 -18.38 1.58 -8.56
CA ARG A 63 -18.74 0.49 -7.66
C ARG A 63 -19.19 1.06 -6.33
N TYR A 64 -20.41 0.69 -5.92
CA TYR A 64 -20.93 0.93 -4.59
C TYR A 64 -21.80 -0.26 -4.14
N PRO A 65 -21.57 -0.83 -2.95
CA PRO A 65 -20.47 -0.51 -2.04
C PRO A 65 -19.10 -1.03 -2.55
N GLY A 66 -18.04 -0.30 -2.19
CA GLY A 66 -16.65 -0.76 -2.29
C GLY A 66 -16.31 -1.80 -1.21
N PHE A 67 -15.03 -2.17 -1.11
CA PHE A 67 -14.54 -3.07 -0.05
C PHE A 67 -14.61 -2.38 1.33
N THR A 68 -14.77 -3.13 2.42
CA THR A 68 -15.05 -2.58 3.76
C THR A 68 -14.08 -1.48 4.19
N ALA A 69 -12.76 -1.74 4.09
CA ALA A 69 -11.74 -0.79 4.50
C ALA A 69 -11.71 0.52 3.69
N SER A 70 -12.36 0.58 2.52
CA SER A 70 -12.43 1.81 1.72
C SER A 70 -13.16 2.96 2.42
N ARG A 71 -13.95 2.68 3.47
CA ARG A 71 -14.60 3.70 4.29
C ARG A 71 -13.63 4.53 5.15
N ASN A 72 -12.39 4.07 5.31
CA ASN A 72 -11.38 4.68 6.16
C ASN A 72 -10.40 5.58 5.39
N GLY A 73 -10.69 5.96 4.14
CA GLY A 73 -9.85 6.92 3.41
C GLY A 73 -10.64 8.11 2.90
N SER A 74 -9.97 8.95 2.12
CA SER A 74 -10.50 10.24 1.67
C SER A 74 -10.94 10.23 0.21
N GLY A 75 -12.05 10.90 -0.08
CA GLY A 75 -12.54 11.04 -1.46
C GLY A 75 -11.58 11.87 -2.34
N GLY A 76 -11.37 11.40 -3.55
CA GLY A 76 -10.41 11.96 -4.51
C GLY A 76 -8.99 11.42 -4.36
N GLU A 77 -8.80 10.23 -3.77
CA GLU A 77 -7.49 9.61 -3.56
C GLU A 77 -7.46 8.15 -4.02
N VAL A 78 -6.25 7.64 -4.23
CA VAL A 78 -6.00 6.19 -4.35
C VAL A 78 -6.25 5.54 -2.99
N ILE A 79 -7.22 4.64 -2.93
CA ILE A 79 -7.63 3.96 -1.69
C ILE A 79 -7.05 2.55 -1.56
N ALA A 80 -6.53 1.99 -2.65
CA ALA A 80 -5.77 0.76 -2.60
C ALA A 80 -4.83 0.69 -3.79
N SER A 81 -3.60 0.26 -3.52
CA SER A 81 -2.57 0.04 -4.53
C SER A 81 -2.15 -1.41 -4.45
N GLY A 82 -2.31 -2.15 -5.55
CA GLY A 82 -2.02 -3.57 -5.58
C GLY A 82 -1.47 -4.03 -6.92
N ALA A 83 -0.71 -5.11 -6.90
CA ALA A 83 -0.12 -5.74 -8.05
C ALA A 83 -1.16 -6.10 -9.13
N ASN A 84 -2.43 -6.28 -8.77
CA ASN A 84 -3.48 -6.65 -9.70
C ASN A 84 -4.54 -5.56 -9.94
N ALA A 85 -4.52 -4.47 -9.18
CA ALA A 85 -5.49 -3.38 -9.31
C ALA A 85 -5.08 -2.15 -8.51
N LEU A 86 -5.45 -0.98 -9.03
CA LEU A 86 -5.53 0.25 -8.26
C LEU A 86 -7.01 0.55 -8.01
N HIS A 87 -7.35 1.02 -6.82
CA HIS A 87 -8.70 1.48 -6.51
C HIS A 87 -8.65 2.95 -6.13
N LEU A 88 -9.56 3.74 -6.71
CA LEU A 88 -9.73 5.17 -6.49
C LEU A 88 -11.01 5.35 -5.67
N LEU A 89 -10.94 6.09 -4.57
CA LEU A 89 -12.11 6.42 -3.77
C LEU A 89 -12.69 7.74 -4.24
N LEU A 90 -13.98 7.70 -4.62
CA LEU A 90 -14.70 8.91 -4.96
C LEU A 90 -15.18 9.63 -3.71
N ASP A 91 -15.89 8.88 -2.86
CA ASP A 91 -16.50 9.37 -1.63
C ASP A 91 -16.89 8.21 -0.70
N VAL A 92 -17.21 8.52 0.55
CA VAL A 92 -17.76 7.58 1.54
C VAL A 92 -19.23 7.90 1.78
N GLU A 93 -20.10 7.03 1.27
CA GLU A 93 -21.55 7.18 1.38
C GLU A 93 -22.09 6.15 2.38
N LYS A 94 -22.83 6.62 3.41
CA LYS A 94 -23.46 5.75 4.42
C LYS A 94 -22.47 4.75 5.06
N GLY A 95 -21.25 5.19 5.34
CA GLY A 95 -20.19 4.38 5.93
C GLY A 95 -19.57 3.34 4.99
N LYS A 96 -19.79 3.46 3.67
CA LYS A 96 -19.21 2.56 2.65
C LYS A 96 -18.56 3.40 1.55
N GLY A 97 -17.35 3.03 1.14
CA GLY A 97 -16.67 3.71 0.04
C GLY A 97 -17.38 3.46 -1.30
N ARG A 98 -17.37 4.46 -2.18
CA ARG A 98 -17.67 4.35 -3.61
C ARG A 98 -16.38 4.40 -4.39
N THR A 99 -16.11 3.40 -5.22
CA THR A 99 -14.81 3.24 -5.87
C THR A 99 -14.88 3.16 -7.38
N LEU A 100 -13.78 3.53 -8.04
CA LEU A 100 -13.47 3.21 -9.43
C LEU A 100 -12.16 2.43 -9.42
N SER A 101 -12.03 1.39 -10.25
CA SER A 101 -10.79 0.60 -10.31
C SER A 101 -10.01 0.88 -11.58
N ILE A 102 -8.69 0.71 -11.53
CA ILE A 102 -7.83 0.58 -12.71
C ILE A 102 -7.27 -0.83 -12.64
N ILE A 103 -7.41 -1.63 -13.69
CA ILE A 103 -7.01 -3.04 -13.70
C ILE A 103 -6.19 -3.40 -14.95
N PRO A 104 -5.25 -4.36 -14.85
CA PRO A 104 -4.54 -4.88 -16.01
C PRO A 104 -5.47 -5.72 -16.88
N SER A 105 -5.23 -5.75 -18.19
CA SER A 105 -6.01 -6.56 -19.13
C SER A 105 -5.79 -8.06 -18.98
N SER A 106 -4.63 -8.50 -18.49
CA SER A 106 -4.26 -9.92 -18.36
C SER A 106 -4.34 -10.44 -16.92
N THR A 107 -5.26 -9.91 -16.12
CA THR A 107 -5.33 -10.20 -14.68
C THR A 107 -6.77 -10.23 -14.21
N PHE A 108 -7.11 -11.27 -13.45
CA PHE A 108 -8.41 -11.39 -12.78
C PHE A 108 -8.44 -10.58 -11.47
N VAL A 109 -9.49 -9.79 -11.29
CA VAL A 109 -9.70 -8.95 -10.10
C VAL A 109 -11.13 -9.14 -9.57
N ALA A 110 -11.31 -9.96 -8.53
CA ALA A 110 -12.62 -10.24 -7.94
C ALA A 110 -13.34 -8.97 -7.41
N VAL A 111 -12.59 -7.95 -7.01
CA VAL A 111 -13.12 -6.70 -6.41
C VAL A 111 -13.35 -5.60 -7.46
N ALA A 112 -13.01 -5.84 -8.73
CA ALA A 112 -13.42 -4.96 -9.81
C ALA A 112 -14.89 -5.25 -10.16
N GLY A 113 -15.76 -4.24 -10.06
CA GLY A 113 -17.14 -4.38 -10.54
C GLY A 113 -17.20 -4.31 -12.06
N THR A 114 -18.08 -5.08 -12.69
CA THR A 114 -18.35 -4.98 -14.13
C THR A 114 -18.68 -3.55 -14.49
N GLY A 115 -17.91 -2.94 -15.39
CA GLY A 115 -18.12 -1.56 -15.85
C GLY A 115 -17.73 -0.45 -14.89
N SER A 116 -17.12 -0.78 -13.75
CA SER A 116 -16.58 0.19 -12.80
C SER A 116 -15.05 0.22 -12.81
N SER A 117 -14.44 -0.17 -13.94
CA SER A 117 -12.99 -0.26 -14.07
C SER A 117 -12.51 0.33 -15.39
N LEU A 118 -11.44 1.11 -15.32
CA LEU A 118 -10.57 1.40 -16.45
C LEU A 118 -9.65 0.20 -16.65
N VAL A 119 -9.72 -0.44 -17.81
CA VAL A 119 -8.84 -1.57 -18.14
C VAL A 119 -7.68 -1.05 -18.97
N VAL A 120 -6.47 -1.27 -18.48
CA VAL A 120 -5.22 -0.86 -19.13
C VAL A 120 -4.47 -2.11 -19.57
N GLU A 121 -3.92 -2.09 -20.78
CA GLU A 121 -3.04 -3.15 -21.25
C GLU A 121 -1.84 -3.31 -20.32
N GLY A 122 -1.60 -4.54 -19.89
CA GLY A 122 -0.49 -4.86 -19.02
C GLY A 122 -0.78 -6.10 -18.17
N VAL A 123 0.24 -6.48 -17.41
CA VAL A 123 0.22 -7.61 -16.47
C VAL A 123 0.34 -7.08 -15.05
N GLY A 124 -0.25 -7.78 -14.09
CA GLY A 124 -0.05 -7.45 -12.70
C GLY A 124 1.41 -7.55 -12.21
N GLY A 125 1.76 -6.69 -11.25
CA GLY A 125 3.05 -6.66 -10.55
C GLY A 125 4.18 -5.94 -11.29
N ILE A 126 3.90 -5.29 -12.41
CA ILE A 126 4.90 -4.57 -13.23
C ILE A 126 4.33 -3.22 -13.70
N GLY A 127 5.21 -2.25 -13.99
CA GLY A 127 4.82 -0.98 -14.63
C GLY A 127 3.80 -0.20 -13.77
N LEU A 128 2.63 0.13 -14.34
CA LEU A 128 1.54 0.82 -13.62
C LEU A 128 1.08 0.09 -12.34
N PHE A 129 1.23 -1.24 -12.30
CA PHE A 129 0.86 -2.08 -11.16
C PHE A 129 2.08 -2.57 -10.36
N GLY A 130 3.23 -1.92 -10.54
CA GLY A 130 4.49 -2.16 -9.84
C GLY A 130 5.23 -0.85 -9.59
N ARG A 131 6.28 -0.57 -10.38
CA ARG A 131 7.19 0.58 -10.19
C ARG A 131 6.50 1.93 -10.21
N TYR A 132 5.44 2.05 -11.01
CA TYR A 132 4.65 3.26 -11.19
C TYR A 132 3.32 3.21 -10.43
N ALA A 133 3.09 2.19 -9.62
CA ALA A 133 1.90 2.12 -8.80
C ALA A 133 1.91 3.27 -7.78
N PRO A 134 0.86 4.12 -7.78
CA PRO A 134 0.75 5.20 -6.81
C PRO A 134 0.53 4.59 -5.42
N PRO A 135 1.13 5.14 -4.37
CA PRO A 135 0.78 4.73 -3.02
C PRO A 135 -0.67 5.10 -2.66
N VAL A 136 -1.19 4.50 -1.60
CA VAL A 136 -2.47 4.90 -1.00
C VAL A 136 -2.38 6.35 -0.55
N GLY A 137 -3.42 7.15 -0.76
CA GLY A 137 -3.45 8.58 -0.45
C GLY A 137 -2.99 9.49 -1.60
N SER A 138 -2.44 8.94 -2.70
CA SER A 138 -2.14 9.73 -3.90
C SER A 138 -3.39 10.42 -4.44
N ARG A 139 -3.29 11.72 -4.75
CA ARG A 139 -4.41 12.56 -5.18
C ARG A 139 -4.84 12.21 -6.60
N VAL A 140 -6.14 12.17 -6.81
CA VAL A 140 -6.78 11.79 -8.07
C VAL A 140 -7.62 12.94 -8.60
N TYR A 141 -7.40 13.25 -9.88
CA TYR A 141 -8.07 14.31 -10.61
C TYR A 141 -8.77 13.75 -11.84
N VAL A 142 -9.89 14.35 -12.20
CA VAL A 142 -10.46 14.27 -13.54
C VAL A 142 -10.02 15.52 -14.27
N VAL A 143 -9.42 15.36 -15.44
CA VAL A 143 -9.12 16.47 -16.34
C VAL A 143 -10.19 16.54 -17.40
N ASN A 144 -10.86 17.68 -17.51
CA ASN A 144 -11.89 17.87 -18.53
C ASN A 144 -11.28 18.21 -19.90
N ARG A 145 -12.11 18.30 -20.94
CA ARG A 145 -11.67 18.60 -22.31
C ARG A 145 -11.04 19.98 -22.50
N LEU A 146 -11.24 20.90 -21.55
CA LEU A 146 -10.62 22.22 -21.53
C LEU A 146 -9.28 22.25 -20.78
N GLY A 147 -8.86 21.11 -20.21
CA GLY A 147 -7.61 20.98 -19.46
C GLY A 147 -7.70 21.31 -17.98
N TYR A 148 -8.90 21.60 -17.44
CA TYR A 148 -9.05 21.86 -16.01
C TYR A 148 -8.97 20.56 -15.21
N ARG A 149 -8.10 20.55 -14.20
CA ARG A 149 -7.95 19.47 -13.21
C ARG A 149 -8.96 19.67 -12.09
N ILE A 150 -9.83 18.68 -11.88
CA ILE A 150 -10.90 18.72 -10.87
C ILE A 150 -10.72 17.51 -9.95
N PRO A 151 -10.67 17.66 -8.62
CA PRO A 151 -10.57 16.52 -7.70
C PRO A 151 -11.66 15.48 -7.96
N PHE A 152 -11.29 14.19 -8.01
CA PHE A 152 -12.21 13.11 -8.37
C PHE A 152 -13.15 12.73 -7.23
N ARG A 153 -14.13 13.60 -6.93
CA ARG A 153 -15.07 13.45 -5.81
C ARG A 153 -16.52 13.23 -6.22
N SER A 154 -16.78 13.05 -7.50
CA SER A 154 -18.13 12.78 -8.01
C SER A 154 -18.09 11.84 -9.21
N LYS A 155 -19.04 10.90 -9.22
CA LYS A 155 -19.24 9.97 -10.34
C LYS A 155 -19.61 10.68 -11.65
N ASP A 156 -20.25 11.84 -11.56
CA ASP A 156 -20.70 12.59 -12.73
C ASP A 156 -19.53 13.21 -13.50
N LEU A 157 -18.36 13.37 -12.85
CA LEU A 157 -17.15 13.84 -13.51
C LEU A 157 -16.69 12.89 -14.63
N LEU A 158 -16.97 11.59 -14.55
CA LEU A 158 -16.64 10.63 -15.62
C LEU A 158 -17.36 10.94 -16.94
N LYS A 159 -18.51 11.63 -16.91
CA LYS A 159 -19.25 12.01 -18.12
C LYS A 159 -18.55 13.13 -18.91
N TYR A 160 -17.76 13.95 -18.23
CA TYR A 160 -17.14 15.16 -18.79
C TYR A 160 -15.60 15.10 -18.79
N GLY A 161 -15.03 14.05 -18.19
CA GLY A 161 -13.60 13.81 -18.13
C GLY A 161 -13.02 13.39 -19.48
N ALA A 162 -11.89 13.98 -19.83
CA ALA A 162 -11.02 13.54 -20.91
C ALA A 162 -9.96 12.54 -20.40
N SER A 163 -9.49 12.70 -19.16
CA SER A 163 -8.55 11.77 -18.51
C SER A 163 -8.73 11.75 -17.00
N LEU A 164 -8.24 10.68 -16.38
CA LEU A 164 -7.88 10.64 -14.97
C LEU A 164 -6.39 10.97 -14.84
N GLU A 165 -6.04 11.74 -13.83
CA GLU A 165 -4.66 11.99 -13.44
C GLU A 165 -4.43 11.63 -11.98
N ILE A 166 -3.30 11.01 -11.68
CA ILE A 166 -2.91 10.65 -10.31
C ILE A 166 -1.53 11.21 -10.03
N ASP A 167 -1.41 12.06 -9.02
CA ASP A 167 -0.13 12.63 -8.63
C ASP A 167 0.58 11.70 -7.64
N VAL A 168 1.81 11.34 -7.99
CA VAL A 168 2.72 10.60 -7.12
C VAL A 168 3.78 11.56 -6.62
N GLU A 169 3.70 11.86 -5.33
CA GLU A 169 4.62 12.75 -4.64
C GLU A 169 5.69 11.92 -3.91
N ALA A 170 6.86 12.51 -3.74
CA ALA A 170 7.87 11.97 -2.85
C ALA A 170 7.33 11.97 -1.42
N PRO A 171 7.70 11.00 -0.57
CA PRO A 171 7.52 11.17 0.86
C PRO A 171 8.16 12.48 1.33
N ALA A 172 7.53 13.18 2.27
CA ALA A 172 8.04 14.46 2.80
C ALA A 172 9.41 14.30 3.49
N GLU A 173 9.71 13.10 3.97
CA GLU A 173 10.94 12.76 4.67
C GLU A 173 11.65 11.60 3.96
N ASP A 174 12.96 11.45 4.20
CA ASP A 174 13.79 10.45 3.56
C ASP A 174 13.56 9.03 4.13
N ALA A 175 12.37 8.49 3.89
CA ALA A 175 11.94 7.20 4.40
C ALA A 175 12.59 6.04 3.63
N SER A 176 13.34 5.19 4.34
CA SER A 176 14.13 4.11 3.72
C SER A 176 13.48 2.74 3.84
N TYR A 177 12.91 2.40 5.00
CA TYR A 177 12.23 1.13 5.22
C TYR A 177 11.29 1.19 6.43
N ILE A 178 10.42 0.19 6.54
CA ILE A 178 9.60 -0.08 7.73
C ILE A 178 9.99 -1.44 8.30
N ARG A 179 10.40 -1.48 9.56
CA ARG A 179 10.83 -2.70 10.28
C ARG A 179 9.76 -3.11 11.28
N PHE A 180 9.49 -4.40 11.37
CA PHE A 180 8.51 -4.97 12.30
C PHE A 180 9.20 -6.05 13.13
N GLU A 181 9.09 -5.91 14.44
CA GLU A 181 9.44 -6.94 15.40
C GLU A 181 8.33 -7.99 15.47
N ASN A 182 8.60 -9.22 15.06
CA ASN A 182 7.58 -10.29 14.92
C ASN A 182 7.36 -11.05 16.24
N TRP A 183 6.97 -10.34 17.28
CA TRP A 183 6.50 -10.90 18.55
C TRP A 183 5.44 -9.99 19.18
N GLU A 184 4.65 -10.53 20.11
CA GLU A 184 3.67 -9.74 20.85
C GLU A 184 4.38 -8.68 21.70
N GLY A 185 3.96 -7.41 21.56
CA GLY A 185 4.60 -6.25 22.17
C GLY A 185 5.82 -5.71 21.41
N GLY A 186 6.22 -6.34 20.30
CA GLY A 186 7.27 -5.83 19.42
C GLY A 186 6.89 -4.50 18.78
N HIS A 187 7.87 -3.65 18.51
CA HIS A 187 7.65 -2.36 17.87
C HIS A 187 7.70 -2.45 16.35
N VAL A 188 7.01 -1.50 15.72
CA VAL A 188 7.14 -1.19 14.30
C VAL A 188 7.88 0.13 14.18
N TYR A 189 8.96 0.14 13.40
CA TYR A 189 9.80 1.31 13.20
C TYR A 189 9.72 1.80 11.76
N LEU A 190 9.65 3.12 11.59
CA LEU A 190 9.89 3.78 10.31
C LEU A 190 11.30 4.36 10.33
N ALA A 191 12.13 3.97 9.37
CA ALA A 191 13.47 4.54 9.20
C ALA A 191 13.41 5.80 8.35
N VAL A 192 13.68 6.96 8.94
CA VAL A 192 13.65 8.28 8.31
C VAL A 192 14.99 8.97 8.53
N ASN A 193 15.61 9.50 7.46
CA ASN A 193 16.88 10.22 7.55
C ASN A 193 18.00 9.41 8.26
N GLY A 194 17.93 8.07 8.19
CA GLY A 194 18.88 7.16 8.84
C GLY A 194 18.53 6.78 10.29
N GLU A 195 17.49 7.36 10.89
CA GLU A 195 17.06 7.06 12.25
C GLU A 195 15.77 6.23 12.27
N GLU A 196 15.65 5.29 13.21
CA GLU A 196 14.43 4.49 13.40
C GLU A 196 13.52 5.13 14.44
N CYS A 197 12.32 5.53 14.02
CA CYS A 197 11.29 6.04 14.92
C CYS A 197 10.17 4.99 15.11
N PRO A 198 9.78 4.65 16.35
CA PRO A 198 8.64 3.76 16.57
C PRO A 198 7.35 4.43 16.08
N VAL A 199 6.49 3.67 15.42
CA VAL A 199 5.22 4.16 14.83
C VAL A 199 4.01 3.28 15.15
N ALA A 200 4.22 2.04 15.60
CA ALA A 200 3.17 1.13 16.03
C ALA A 200 3.74 0.02 16.93
N VAL A 201 2.84 -0.79 17.51
CA VAL A 201 3.15 -2.00 18.27
C VAL A 201 2.48 -3.20 17.62
N VAL A 202 3.16 -4.34 17.60
CA VAL A 202 2.64 -5.63 17.17
C VAL A 202 1.84 -6.23 18.33
N GLU A 203 0.53 -6.32 18.14
CA GLU A 203 -0.40 -6.99 19.07
C GLU A 203 -0.37 -8.50 18.91
N LYS A 204 -0.13 -8.96 17.69
CA LYS A 204 -0.06 -10.38 17.38
C LYS A 204 0.92 -10.59 16.24
N PRO A 205 1.92 -11.46 16.41
CA PRO A 205 2.83 -11.81 15.33
C PRO A 205 2.15 -12.70 14.29
N PHE A 206 2.81 -12.87 13.15
CA PHE A 206 2.47 -13.92 12.20
C PHE A 206 3.50 -15.05 12.30
N ASP A 207 3.06 -16.27 12.05
CA ASP A 207 3.91 -17.46 12.01
C ASP A 207 3.56 -18.39 10.85
N SER A 208 2.55 -18.04 10.04
CA SER A 208 1.96 -18.93 9.04
C SER A 208 1.76 -18.24 7.70
N SER A 209 1.67 -19.03 6.63
CA SER A 209 1.19 -18.57 5.32
C SER A 209 -0.30 -18.89 5.14
N GLY A 210 -0.99 -18.11 4.30
CA GLY A 210 -2.39 -18.30 3.94
C GLY A 210 -2.71 -18.03 2.47
N ARG A 211 -3.97 -18.30 2.09
CA ARG A 211 -4.46 -18.13 0.71
C ARG A 211 -5.00 -16.73 0.46
N PHE A 212 -4.18 -15.89 -0.17
CA PHE A 212 -4.57 -14.53 -0.59
C PHE A 212 -4.52 -14.42 -2.11
N LEU A 213 -5.66 -14.54 -2.81
CA LEU A 213 -5.73 -14.71 -4.27
C LEU A 213 -4.91 -13.69 -5.09
N GLY A 214 -4.75 -12.47 -4.60
CA GLY A 214 -3.96 -11.45 -5.28
C GLY A 214 -2.45 -11.74 -5.35
N THR A 215 -1.93 -12.68 -4.56
CA THR A 215 -0.51 -13.13 -4.56
C THR A 215 -0.11 -13.84 -5.85
N LEU A 216 -1.08 -14.34 -6.62
CA LEU A 216 -0.88 -14.91 -7.96
C LEU A 216 -0.06 -14.01 -8.91
N TYR A 217 -0.13 -12.69 -8.70
CA TYR A 217 0.49 -11.68 -9.55
C TYR A 217 1.77 -11.09 -8.98
N GLN A 218 2.31 -11.68 -7.91
CA GLN A 218 3.48 -11.19 -7.21
C GLN A 218 4.46 -12.32 -6.88
N VAL A 219 5.74 -11.97 -6.77
CA VAL A 219 6.81 -12.90 -6.36
C VAL A 219 6.98 -12.95 -4.84
N GLN A 220 7.61 -14.02 -4.35
CA GLN A 220 8.02 -14.18 -2.97
C GLN A 220 8.75 -12.93 -2.44
N GLY A 221 8.41 -12.53 -1.22
CA GLY A 221 8.97 -11.34 -0.59
C GLY A 221 8.47 -10.02 -1.20
N GLY A 222 7.57 -10.04 -2.18
CA GLY A 222 7.00 -8.82 -2.73
C GLY A 222 5.77 -8.34 -1.96
N VAL A 223 5.72 -7.07 -1.58
CA VAL A 223 4.45 -6.42 -1.26
C VAL A 223 3.54 -6.56 -2.47
N ARG A 224 2.40 -7.20 -2.25
CA ARG A 224 1.36 -7.40 -3.26
C ARG A 224 0.34 -6.27 -3.24
N ALA A 225 -0.01 -5.75 -2.07
CA ALA A 225 -0.93 -4.62 -1.98
C ALA A 225 -0.84 -3.87 -0.65
N ASN A 226 -1.24 -2.61 -0.69
CA ASN A 226 -1.56 -1.79 0.47
C ASN A 226 -2.95 -1.14 0.30
N HIS A 227 -3.71 -1.06 1.38
CA HIS A 227 -4.96 -0.30 1.50
C HIS A 227 -5.22 0.02 2.98
N PRO A 228 -6.23 0.84 3.34
CA PRO A 228 -6.51 1.28 4.72
C PRO A 228 -6.71 0.22 5.80
N GLY A 229 -6.65 -1.07 5.48
CA GLY A 229 -6.83 -2.15 6.44
C GLY A 229 -5.85 -3.30 6.26
N VAL A 230 -5.03 -3.31 5.22
CA VAL A 230 -4.16 -4.46 4.92
C VAL A 230 -2.93 -4.00 4.15
N ILE A 231 -1.77 -4.44 4.62
CA ILE A 231 -0.59 -4.66 3.77
C ILE A 231 -0.51 -6.16 3.52
N CYS A 232 -0.42 -6.58 2.27
CA CYS A 232 -0.38 -8.00 1.89
C CYS A 232 0.95 -8.31 1.24
N VAL A 233 1.65 -9.33 1.75
CA VAL A 233 2.97 -9.77 1.29
C VAL A 233 2.83 -11.15 0.67
N SER A 234 3.42 -11.34 -0.51
CA SER A 234 3.46 -12.64 -1.18
C SER A 234 4.61 -13.49 -0.62
N THR A 235 4.36 -14.77 -0.39
CA THR A 235 5.36 -15.75 0.06
C THR A 235 5.57 -16.86 -0.95
N SER A 236 4.81 -16.88 -2.04
CA SER A 236 4.87 -17.92 -3.07
C SER A 236 5.56 -17.42 -4.34
N PRO A 237 6.00 -18.35 -5.21
CA PRO A 237 6.41 -18.02 -6.57
C PRO A 237 5.29 -17.31 -7.36
N LEU A 238 5.68 -16.64 -8.44
CA LEU A 238 4.72 -16.04 -9.36
C LEU A 238 3.78 -17.10 -9.93
N GLY A 239 2.48 -16.79 -10.00
CA GLY A 239 1.47 -17.73 -10.49
C GLY A 239 0.96 -18.71 -9.43
N GLU A 240 1.52 -18.67 -8.22
CA GLU A 240 1.06 -19.45 -7.07
C GLU A 240 0.39 -18.56 -6.02
N ILE A 241 -0.34 -19.19 -5.10
CA ILE A 241 -1.04 -18.48 -4.02
C ILE A 241 -0.37 -18.78 -2.69
N GLY A 242 0.17 -17.76 -2.04
CA GLY A 242 0.73 -17.85 -0.69
C GLY A 242 1.10 -16.46 -0.18
N GLY A 243 0.81 -16.17 1.08
CA GLY A 243 1.18 -14.91 1.68
C GLY A 243 0.73 -14.74 3.12
N PHE A 244 1.06 -13.60 3.70
CA PHE A 244 0.53 -13.13 4.98
C PHE A 244 0.06 -11.69 4.85
N GLN A 245 -0.64 -11.21 5.86
CA GLN A 245 -1.14 -9.83 5.91
C GLN A 245 -0.75 -9.15 7.21
N ILE A 246 -0.45 -7.86 7.13
CA ILE A 246 -0.31 -6.96 8.28
C ILE A 246 -1.56 -6.10 8.32
N VAL A 247 -2.27 -6.09 9.44
CA VAL A 247 -3.58 -5.44 9.57
C VAL A 247 -3.64 -4.56 10.82
N PRO A 248 -4.32 -3.40 10.77
CA PRO A 248 -4.53 -2.59 11.95
C PRO A 248 -5.55 -3.25 12.86
N LEU A 249 -5.37 -3.10 14.17
CA LEU A 249 -6.20 -3.73 15.22
C LEU A 249 -7.70 -3.47 15.01
N GLY A 250 -8.10 -2.25 14.63
CA GLY A 250 -9.50 -1.90 14.43
C GLY A 250 -10.15 -2.65 13.26
N HIS A 251 -9.42 -2.91 12.17
CA HIS A 251 -9.92 -3.68 11.03
C HIS A 251 -10.26 -5.14 11.40
N VAL A 252 -9.62 -5.69 12.42
CA VAL A 252 -9.90 -7.05 12.92
C VAL A 252 -11.28 -7.16 13.60
N TYR A 253 -11.95 -6.03 13.90
CA TYR A 253 -13.33 -6.01 14.40
C TYR A 253 -14.38 -5.97 13.28
N ASP A 254 -13.96 -5.83 12.02
CA ASP A 254 -14.87 -5.87 10.89
C ASP A 254 -15.47 -7.27 10.69
N HIS A 255 -16.71 -7.31 10.19
CA HIS A 255 -17.49 -8.54 10.11
C HIS A 255 -16.77 -9.62 9.27
N GLU A 256 -16.13 -9.23 8.18
CA GLU A 256 -15.35 -10.13 7.32
C GLU A 256 -14.06 -10.65 7.98
N MET A 257 -13.52 -9.94 8.98
CA MET A 257 -12.26 -10.26 9.65
C MET A 257 -12.43 -11.07 10.95
N ARG A 258 -13.66 -11.42 11.34
CA ARG A 258 -13.94 -12.10 12.62
C ARG A 258 -13.11 -13.37 12.89
N LYS A 259 -12.73 -14.11 11.84
CA LYS A 259 -11.93 -15.34 11.97
C LYS A 259 -10.42 -15.10 12.09
N VAL A 260 -9.96 -13.91 11.73
CA VAL A 260 -8.52 -13.58 11.57
C VAL A 260 -7.74 -13.62 12.87
N ARG A 261 -8.36 -13.28 14.01
CA ARG A 261 -7.70 -13.23 15.32
C ARG A 261 -6.99 -14.52 15.72
N ASN A 262 -7.56 -15.65 15.32
CA ASN A 262 -7.09 -16.97 15.75
C ASN A 262 -6.25 -17.68 14.67
N MET A 263 -5.82 -16.95 13.64
CA MET A 263 -5.14 -17.52 12.48
C MET A 263 -3.73 -16.93 12.34
N GLY A 264 -2.73 -17.77 12.06
CA GLY A 264 -1.32 -17.42 12.10
C GLY A 264 -0.80 -16.54 10.95
N GLN A 265 -1.57 -16.38 9.87
CA GLN A 265 -1.16 -15.65 8.66
C GLN A 265 -1.48 -14.14 8.69
N TRP A 266 -1.80 -13.61 9.86
CA TRP A 266 -2.04 -12.19 10.09
C TRP A 266 -1.20 -11.67 11.25
N MET A 267 -0.34 -10.70 10.95
CA MET A 267 0.24 -9.80 11.94
C MET A 267 -0.77 -8.69 12.24
N ILE A 268 -1.05 -8.46 13.52
CA ILE A 268 -1.96 -7.38 13.95
C ILE A 268 -1.11 -6.28 14.59
N VAL A 269 -1.30 -5.04 14.14
CA VAL A 269 -0.60 -3.87 14.68
C VAL A 269 -1.58 -2.86 15.24
N ARG A 270 -1.18 -2.14 16.29
CA ARG A 270 -1.93 -1.02 16.87
C ARG A 270 -1.06 0.23 16.97
N GLY A 271 -1.71 1.37 17.12
CA GLY A 271 -1.02 2.63 17.43
C GLY A 271 -0.26 2.56 18.76
N LEU A 272 0.77 3.39 18.89
CA LEU A 272 1.62 3.44 20.10
C LEU A 272 0.79 3.76 21.35
N SER A 273 -0.20 4.65 21.20
CA SER A 273 -1.16 5.07 22.22
C SER A 273 -2.57 4.53 21.95
N PHE A 274 -2.68 3.38 21.27
CA PHE A 274 -3.96 2.75 20.86
C PHE A 274 -4.79 3.58 19.87
N GLU A 275 -4.19 4.58 19.21
CA GLU A 275 -4.83 5.28 18.11
C GLU A 275 -5.13 4.33 16.94
N ARG A 276 -6.17 4.68 16.17
CA ARG A 276 -6.59 3.91 14.99
C ARG A 276 -5.58 4.10 13.86
N LEU A 277 -5.17 2.99 13.26
CA LEU A 277 -4.22 2.98 12.15
C LEU A 277 -4.90 2.83 10.78
N GLU A 278 -6.21 2.59 10.71
CA GLU A 278 -6.87 2.40 9.41
C GLU A 278 -6.76 3.64 8.52
N GLY A 279 -6.12 3.49 7.36
CA GLY A 279 -5.97 4.58 6.39
C GLY A 279 -5.00 5.67 6.80
N THR A 280 -4.21 5.45 7.86
CA THR A 280 -3.25 6.44 8.35
C THR A 280 -1.85 6.15 7.86
N TYR A 281 -1.08 7.24 7.69
CA TYR A 281 0.36 7.17 7.51
C TYR A 281 1.03 6.61 8.78
N PRO A 282 2.16 5.88 8.68
CA PRO A 282 2.86 5.47 7.45
C PRO A 282 2.45 4.11 6.87
N LEU A 283 1.73 3.29 7.66
CA LEU A 283 1.52 1.87 7.32
C LEU A 283 0.41 1.69 6.26
N PHE A 284 -0.74 2.33 6.48
CA PHE A 284 -1.94 2.09 5.68
C PHE A 284 -2.30 3.27 4.77
N SER A 285 -1.35 4.21 4.62
CA SER A 285 -1.38 5.30 3.64
C SER A 285 0.04 5.80 3.35
N GLY A 286 0.29 6.15 2.09
CA GLY A 286 1.44 6.95 1.69
C GLY A 286 2.70 6.21 1.26
N LEU A 287 3.34 5.42 2.11
CA LEU A 287 4.71 4.97 1.79
C LEU A 287 4.77 3.70 0.95
N ILE A 288 3.95 2.73 1.31
CA ILE A 288 4.09 1.37 0.78
C ILE A 288 3.37 1.26 -0.57
N ARG A 289 4.12 0.79 -1.57
CA ARG A 289 3.62 0.41 -2.90
C ARG A 289 3.96 -1.05 -3.22
N PRO A 290 3.27 -1.68 -4.19
CA PRO A 290 3.62 -3.01 -4.67
C PRO A 290 5.07 -3.09 -5.17
N PHE A 291 5.71 -4.23 -4.93
CA PHE A 291 7.02 -4.54 -5.52
C PHE A 291 6.93 -4.67 -7.04
N ASP A 292 7.87 -4.09 -7.78
CA ASP A 292 7.99 -4.32 -9.22
C ASP A 292 8.92 -5.50 -9.51
N ARG A 293 8.35 -6.59 -10.03
CA ARG A 293 9.10 -7.82 -10.32
C ARG A 293 9.89 -7.79 -11.63
N SER A 294 9.73 -6.76 -12.47
CA SER A 294 10.45 -6.61 -13.75
C SER A 294 11.71 -5.76 -13.64
N TYR A 295 11.91 -5.10 -12.50
CA TYR A 295 13.01 -4.18 -12.27
C TYR A 295 13.77 -4.59 -11.01
N GLY A 296 15.10 -4.58 -11.04
CA GLY A 296 15.94 -4.89 -9.87
C GLY A 296 15.93 -3.81 -8.77
N GLY A 297 14.86 -3.04 -8.65
CA GLY A 297 14.67 -2.08 -7.57
C GLY A 297 14.27 -2.77 -6.27
N ASN A 298 14.33 -2.04 -5.17
CA ASN A 298 14.06 -2.60 -3.85
C ASN A 298 12.69 -2.21 -3.28
N VAL A 299 12.06 -1.14 -3.78
CA VAL A 299 10.81 -0.65 -3.22
C VAL A 299 9.70 -1.70 -3.24
N GLY A 300 9.14 -1.99 -2.07
CA GLY A 300 8.13 -3.01 -1.86
C GLY A 300 8.71 -4.42 -1.62
N ARG A 301 10.03 -4.63 -1.68
CA ARG A 301 10.65 -5.90 -1.28
C ARG A 301 10.61 -6.03 0.24
N VAL A 302 10.33 -7.24 0.70
CA VAL A 302 10.22 -7.63 2.10
C VAL A 302 11.32 -8.62 2.42
N LEU A 303 12.20 -8.22 3.32
CA LEU A 303 13.26 -9.07 3.87
C LEU A 303 12.87 -9.53 5.27
N CYS A 304 13.51 -10.58 5.76
CA CYS A 304 13.36 -11.06 7.12
C CYS A 304 14.71 -11.31 7.80
N MET A 305 14.67 -11.29 9.12
CA MET A 305 15.73 -11.80 9.98
C MET A 305 15.22 -13.09 10.66
N MET A 306 16.00 -14.17 10.54
CA MET A 306 15.62 -15.50 11.03
C MET A 306 16.44 -15.88 12.27
N GLY A 307 15.79 -16.44 13.29
CA GLY A 307 16.46 -17.01 14.47
C GLY A 307 17.49 -16.07 15.07
N ASP A 308 18.71 -16.56 15.23
CA ASP A 308 19.87 -15.81 15.76
C ASP A 308 20.73 -15.17 14.64
N SER A 309 20.24 -15.12 13.40
CA SER A 309 20.93 -14.48 12.28
C SER A 309 21.07 -12.97 12.52
N SER A 310 22.21 -12.40 12.14
CA SER A 310 22.44 -10.95 12.09
C SER A 310 22.25 -10.37 10.68
N GLU A 311 21.91 -11.18 9.69
CA GLU A 311 21.78 -10.77 8.29
C GLU A 311 20.31 -10.76 7.83
N TRP A 312 19.97 -9.72 7.05
CA TRP A 312 18.70 -9.63 6.34
C TRP A 312 18.72 -10.54 5.11
N GLN A 313 17.71 -11.39 4.99
CA GLN A 313 17.57 -12.32 3.86
C GLN A 313 16.16 -12.31 3.28
N ASP A 314 15.96 -12.98 2.15
CA ASP A 314 14.63 -13.13 1.57
C ASP A 314 13.72 -13.98 2.48
N LEU A 315 12.43 -13.61 2.51
CA LEU A 315 11.41 -14.38 3.23
C LEU A 315 11.38 -15.83 2.75
N PRO A 316 11.22 -16.84 3.62
CA PRO A 316 11.04 -18.23 3.18
C PRO A 316 9.85 -18.41 2.25
N GLU A 317 9.96 -19.34 1.30
CA GLU A 317 8.88 -19.64 0.37
C GLU A 317 7.79 -20.45 1.10
N ALA A 318 6.52 -20.07 0.91
CA ALA A 318 5.38 -20.81 1.41
C ALA A 318 4.16 -20.63 0.51
N LEU A 319 3.50 -21.75 0.20
CA LEU A 319 2.31 -21.81 -0.65
C LEU A 319 1.08 -22.21 0.17
N GLY A 320 -0.04 -21.57 -0.09
CA GLY A 320 -1.33 -21.91 0.49
C GLY A 320 -1.38 -21.66 1.99
N VAL A 321 -2.03 -22.56 2.72
CA VAL A 321 -2.12 -22.49 4.18
C VAL A 321 -1.02 -23.38 4.75
N GLN A 322 -0.03 -22.78 5.41
CA GLN A 322 1.05 -23.51 6.07
C GLN A 322 1.26 -22.95 7.48
N PRO A 323 0.70 -23.61 8.51
CA PRO A 323 0.88 -23.21 9.89
C PRO A 323 2.34 -23.31 10.34
N GLY A 324 2.84 -22.30 11.05
CA GLY A 324 4.16 -22.33 11.69
C GLY A 324 5.37 -22.22 10.75
N VAL A 325 5.18 -22.10 9.43
CA VAL A 325 6.28 -22.00 8.44
C VAL A 325 7.20 -20.79 8.67
N PHE A 326 6.72 -19.78 9.40
CA PHE A 326 7.45 -18.56 9.75
C PHE A 326 7.76 -18.45 11.25
N SER A 327 7.74 -19.55 12.01
CA SER A 327 8.05 -19.55 13.45
C SER A 327 9.41 -18.94 13.80
N ASP A 328 10.36 -19.07 12.87
CA ASP A 328 11.73 -18.63 13.04
C ASP A 328 11.96 -17.19 12.57
N VAL A 329 10.96 -16.55 11.93
CA VAL A 329 11.04 -15.14 11.52
C VAL A 329 10.93 -14.25 12.76
N LYS A 330 12.02 -13.56 13.11
CA LYS A 330 12.06 -12.62 14.24
C LYS A 330 11.68 -11.21 13.84
N GLU A 331 12.08 -10.79 12.66
CA GLU A 331 11.78 -9.45 12.16
C GLU A 331 11.52 -9.49 10.66
N ILE A 332 10.73 -8.53 10.18
CA ILE A 332 10.59 -8.26 8.75
C ILE A 332 10.85 -6.79 8.45
N LYS A 333 11.31 -6.51 7.23
CA LYS A 333 11.59 -5.16 6.75
C LYS A 333 11.00 -4.96 5.36
N ILE A 334 10.13 -3.96 5.21
CA ILE A 334 9.61 -3.52 3.91
C ILE A 334 10.47 -2.35 3.42
N LEU A 335 11.14 -2.52 2.29
CA LEU A 335 11.99 -1.49 1.69
C LEU A 335 11.14 -0.44 0.97
N LEU A 336 11.47 0.83 1.18
CA LEU A 336 10.78 1.98 0.57
C LEU A 336 11.62 2.66 -0.54
N LYS A 337 12.90 2.27 -0.65
CA LYS A 337 13.87 2.74 -1.64
C LYS A 337 14.67 1.57 -2.20
#